data_AF-A0A4Q2XPF1-F1
#
_entry.id   AF-A0A4Q2XPF1-F1
#
_cell.length_a   1.000
_cell.length_b   1.000
_cell.length_c   1.000
_cell.angle_alpha   90.00
_cell.angle_beta   90.00
_cell.angle_gamma   90.00
#
_symmetry.space_group_name_H-M   'P 1'
#
loop_
_entity.id
_entity.type
_entity.pdbx_description
1 polymer ?
#
loop_
_entity_poly.entity_id
_entity_poly.type
_entity_poly.pdbx_seq_one_letter_code
_entity_poly.pdbx_strand_id
1 'polypeptide(L)'
;EPQDSVHAIADGVVAYTTNSPRTSNYGHYVVLRHTIGKAGDFYSLYAHLSGIDVVAGTPIQRGGLIGRMGHTGDGIDRRRSHVHLELGLVLSERFEEYYGKNYKLANGHGLFHGSNLVGLDVASFLTVNHQDPMLMPDAFLQQEEVYYKVTVPNRGHEIEIAASHPWMRQGGAADIAWEISFTRSGVPVAVAPSARAAAFPVVSWVKPFAGYHSWNTRSMLGGSGSTATLTTAGSHFVQLVAGDF
;
A
#
# COMPACT_ATOMS: atom_id res chain seq x y z
N GLU A 1 30.08 -8.45 -3.11
CA GLU A 1 28.67 -8.81 -2.87
C GLU A 1 28.34 -8.90 -1.39
N PRO A 2 27.26 -8.26 -0.93
CA PRO A 2 26.71 -8.48 0.41
C PRO A 2 26.36 -9.96 0.64
N GLN A 3 26.50 -10.44 1.87
CA GLN A 3 26.30 -11.85 2.23
C GLN A 3 25.13 -12.07 3.18
N ASP A 4 24.51 -10.99 3.65
CA ASP A 4 23.45 -11.03 4.65
C ASP A 4 22.20 -11.73 4.11
N SER A 5 21.75 -12.75 4.83
CA SER A 5 20.51 -13.46 4.55
C SER A 5 19.30 -12.62 4.92
N VAL A 6 18.27 -12.67 4.07
CA VAL A 6 17.00 -11.98 4.28
C VAL A 6 15.96 -13.00 4.71
N HIS A 7 15.21 -12.67 5.76
CA HIS A 7 14.26 -13.59 6.38
C HIS A 7 12.87 -12.96 6.49
N ALA A 8 11.83 -13.80 6.51
CA ALA A 8 10.46 -13.36 6.65
C ALA A 8 10.18 -12.72 8.01
N ILE A 9 9.54 -11.55 8.02
CA ILE A 9 9.15 -10.85 9.25
C ILE A 9 7.98 -11.52 9.98
N ALA A 10 7.18 -12.31 9.27
CA ALA A 10 6.00 -13.00 9.77
C ALA A 10 5.71 -14.27 8.94
N ASP A 11 4.87 -15.15 9.49
CA ASP A 11 4.34 -16.31 8.76
C ASP A 11 3.52 -15.86 7.54
N GLY A 12 3.60 -16.60 6.45
CA GLY A 12 2.83 -16.27 5.24
C GLY A 12 3.04 -17.26 4.11
N VAL A 13 2.60 -16.85 2.92
CA VAL A 13 2.83 -17.59 1.67
C VAL A 13 3.49 -16.65 0.68
N VAL A 14 4.51 -17.14 -0.04
CA VAL A 14 5.14 -16.38 -1.12
C VAL A 14 4.10 -16.12 -2.21
N ALA A 15 3.68 -14.87 -2.36
CA ALA A 15 2.66 -14.47 -3.31
C ALA A 15 3.27 -14.19 -4.69
N TYR A 16 4.51 -13.67 -4.71
CA TYR A 16 5.19 -13.29 -5.94
C TYR A 16 6.70 -13.28 -5.77
N THR A 17 7.41 -13.62 -6.85
CA THR A 17 8.85 -13.44 -6.97
C THR A 17 9.19 -12.91 -8.36
N THR A 18 10.23 -12.08 -8.45
CA THR A 18 10.82 -11.73 -9.75
C THR A 18 12.33 -11.75 -9.72
N ASN A 19 12.91 -12.53 -10.63
CA ASN A 19 14.34 -12.55 -10.91
C ASN A 19 14.72 -11.63 -12.09
N SER A 20 13.86 -10.66 -12.43
CA SER A 20 14.09 -9.68 -13.51
C SER A 20 14.48 -8.33 -12.91
N PRO A 21 15.78 -8.02 -12.70
CA PRO A 21 16.21 -6.89 -11.87
C PRO A 21 16.10 -5.52 -12.56
N ARG A 22 15.67 -5.50 -13.82
CA ARG A 22 15.63 -4.29 -14.67
C ARG A 22 14.21 -3.90 -15.09
N THR A 23 13.18 -4.64 -14.64
CA THR A 23 11.79 -4.37 -15.02
C THR A 23 11.03 -3.53 -13.99
N SER A 24 11.66 -3.25 -12.84
CA SER A 24 11.12 -2.42 -11.76
C SER A 24 12.26 -1.76 -10.97
N ASN A 25 11.96 -0.62 -10.34
CA ASN A 25 12.87 0.06 -9.41
C ASN A 25 13.26 -0.82 -8.22
N TYR A 26 12.45 -1.80 -7.86
CA TYR A 26 12.74 -2.74 -6.77
C TYR A 26 13.87 -3.73 -7.10
N GLY A 27 14.21 -3.95 -8.37
CA GLY A 27 15.16 -5.00 -8.75
C GLY A 27 14.57 -6.40 -8.56
N HIS A 28 15.35 -7.33 -8.02
CA HIS A 28 14.84 -8.61 -7.56
C HIS A 28 14.02 -8.40 -6.28
N TYR A 29 12.78 -8.87 -6.28
CA TYR A 29 11.96 -8.79 -5.08
C TYR A 29 11.01 -9.97 -4.90
N VAL A 30 10.64 -10.16 -3.63
CA VAL A 30 9.68 -11.17 -3.16
C VAL A 30 8.55 -10.44 -2.46
N VAL A 31 7.32 -10.88 -2.70
CA VAL A 31 6.14 -10.47 -1.91
C VAL A 31 5.61 -11.68 -1.16
N LEU A 32 5.43 -11.52 0.15
CA LEU A 32 4.73 -12.49 1.00
C LEU A 32 3.32 -11.97 1.30
N ARG A 33 2.35 -12.88 1.31
CA ARG A 33 0.99 -12.62 1.77
C ARG A 33 0.80 -13.19 3.18
N HIS A 34 0.22 -12.38 4.05
CA HIS A 34 -0.05 -12.64 5.46
C HIS A 34 -1.56 -12.51 5.69
N THR A 35 -2.26 -13.62 5.91
CA THR A 35 -3.70 -13.60 6.17
C THR A 35 -3.95 -13.41 7.66
N ILE A 36 -4.63 -12.32 8.02
CA ILE A 36 -4.90 -11.93 9.41
C ILE A 36 -6.39 -12.07 9.70
N GLY A 37 -6.79 -13.24 10.21
CA GLY A 37 -8.16 -13.50 10.69
C GLY A 37 -9.25 -12.93 9.77
N LYS A 38 -10.06 -12.02 10.30
CA LYS A 38 -11.11 -11.30 9.55
C LYS A 38 -10.66 -9.95 8.97
N ALA A 39 -9.45 -9.49 9.31
CA ALA A 39 -8.90 -8.25 8.77
C ALA A 39 -8.50 -8.41 7.29
N GLY A 40 -8.24 -9.64 6.83
CA GLY A 40 -7.89 -9.90 5.43
C GLY A 40 -6.39 -10.02 5.24
N ASP A 41 -5.93 -9.74 4.02
CA ASP A 41 -4.55 -10.00 3.60
C ASP A 41 -3.68 -8.74 3.70
N PHE A 42 -2.54 -8.88 4.37
CA PHE A 42 -1.44 -7.92 4.37
C PHE A 42 -0.26 -8.49 3.58
N TYR A 43 0.58 -7.62 3.05
CA TYR A 43 1.68 -8.01 2.18
C TYR A 43 2.99 -7.40 2.65
N SER A 44 4.03 -8.23 2.78
CA SER A 44 5.40 -7.73 2.93
C SER A 44 6.19 -7.89 1.64
N LEU A 45 6.99 -6.87 1.30
CA LEU A 45 7.83 -6.85 0.10
C LEU A 45 9.29 -6.72 0.50
N TYR A 46 10.15 -7.55 -0.08
CA TYR A 46 11.60 -7.58 0.16
C TYR A 46 12.30 -7.34 -1.17
N ALA A 47 12.90 -6.17 -1.34
CA ALA A 47 13.51 -5.73 -2.60
C ALA A 47 15.02 -5.55 -2.53
N HIS A 48 15.60 -5.23 -3.70
CA HIS A 48 17.02 -5.03 -3.95
C HIS A 48 17.86 -6.29 -3.70
N LEU A 49 17.23 -7.46 -3.76
CA LEU A 49 17.88 -8.74 -3.45
C LEU A 49 18.97 -9.04 -4.48
N SER A 50 20.00 -9.79 -4.07
CA SER A 50 21.00 -10.36 -5.00
C SER A 50 20.60 -11.75 -5.50
N GLY A 51 19.69 -12.41 -4.78
CA GLY A 51 19.16 -13.72 -5.10
C GLY A 51 17.91 -14.01 -4.27
N ILE A 52 17.04 -14.86 -4.83
CA ILE A 52 15.78 -15.30 -4.24
C ILE A 52 15.85 -16.81 -4.10
N ASP A 53 15.60 -17.32 -2.89
CA ASP A 53 15.69 -18.75 -2.55
C ASP A 53 14.31 -19.42 -2.44
N VAL A 54 13.25 -18.67 -2.73
CA VAL A 54 11.84 -19.11 -2.63
C VAL A 54 11.09 -18.92 -3.94
N VAL A 55 9.96 -19.60 -4.09
CA VAL A 55 9.08 -19.50 -5.27
C VAL A 55 7.64 -19.21 -4.84
N ALA A 56 6.84 -18.64 -5.75
CA ALA A 56 5.44 -18.38 -5.47
C ALA A 56 4.69 -19.66 -5.08
N GLY A 57 3.79 -19.53 -4.10
CA GLY A 57 3.03 -20.63 -3.50
C GLY A 57 3.71 -21.29 -2.30
N THR A 58 5.00 -21.04 -2.04
CA THR A 58 5.70 -21.63 -0.89
C THR A 58 5.20 -21.04 0.44
N PRO A 59 4.75 -21.87 1.41
CA PRO A 59 4.52 -21.42 2.78
C PRO A 59 5.85 -21.10 3.46
N ILE A 60 5.91 -20.01 4.22
CA ILE A 60 7.10 -19.59 4.94
C ILE A 60 6.73 -19.19 6.37
N GLN A 61 7.53 -19.64 7.34
CA GLN A 61 7.38 -19.22 8.74
C GLN A 61 8.21 -17.95 8.98
N ARG A 62 7.85 -17.20 10.02
CA ARG A 62 8.65 -16.10 10.55
C ARG A 62 10.09 -16.58 10.78
N GLY A 63 11.05 -15.79 10.29
CA GLY A 63 12.47 -16.15 10.34
C GLY A 63 12.90 -17.14 9.26
N GLY A 64 12.00 -17.61 8.40
CA GLY A 64 12.35 -18.44 7.24
C GLY A 64 13.15 -17.67 6.20
N LEU A 65 14.10 -18.33 5.55
CA LEU A 65 14.97 -17.75 4.53
C LEU A 65 14.17 -17.38 3.28
N ILE A 66 14.34 -16.14 2.81
CA ILE A 66 13.74 -15.61 1.57
C ILE A 66 14.77 -15.56 0.45
N GLY A 67 15.97 -15.11 0.77
CA GLY A 67 16.98 -14.76 -0.21
C GLY A 67 18.17 -14.08 0.43
N ARG A 68 18.93 -13.34 -0.38
CA ARG A 68 20.13 -12.63 0.06
C ARG A 68 20.05 -11.15 -0.28
N MET A 69 20.51 -10.30 0.64
CA MET A 69 20.62 -8.85 0.42
C MET A 69 21.43 -8.58 -0.85
N GLY A 70 21.13 -7.48 -1.54
CA GLY A 70 21.81 -7.11 -2.77
C GLY A 70 21.89 -5.61 -2.98
N HIS A 71 21.93 -5.24 -4.26
CA HIS A 71 21.96 -3.87 -4.76
C HIS A 71 21.29 -3.80 -6.14
N THR A 72 20.33 -4.69 -6.41
CA THR A 72 19.57 -4.66 -7.67
C THR A 72 18.48 -3.59 -7.64
N GLY A 73 18.01 -3.17 -8.81
CA GLY A 73 17.03 -2.10 -8.94
C GLY A 73 17.66 -0.78 -9.39
N ASP A 74 16.85 0.26 -9.44
CA ASP A 74 17.27 1.55 -10.00
C ASP A 74 17.98 2.41 -8.97
N GLY A 75 19.08 3.05 -9.36
CA GLY A 75 19.84 3.97 -8.50
C GLY A 75 20.61 3.35 -7.32
N ILE A 76 20.71 2.02 -7.26
CA ILE A 76 21.39 1.30 -6.17
C ILE A 76 22.67 0.64 -6.69
N ASP A 77 23.72 0.71 -5.87
CA ASP A 77 25.00 0.07 -6.12
C ASP A 77 25.49 -0.63 -4.84
N ARG A 78 26.65 -1.29 -4.92
CA ARG A 78 27.23 -2.01 -3.78
C ARG A 78 27.44 -1.15 -2.53
N ARG A 79 27.64 0.17 -2.64
CA ARG A 79 27.83 1.07 -1.48
C ARG A 79 26.50 1.37 -0.79
N ARG A 80 25.39 1.20 -1.52
CA ARG A 80 24.01 1.37 -1.06
C ARG A 80 23.32 0.03 -0.88
N SER A 81 24.05 -1.07 -0.70
CA SER A 81 23.44 -2.38 -0.44
C SER A 81 22.56 -2.33 0.81
N HIS A 82 21.29 -2.67 0.64
CA HIS A 82 20.28 -2.75 1.70
C HIS A 82 19.13 -3.65 1.26
N VAL A 83 18.23 -3.97 2.18
CA VAL A 83 16.91 -4.52 1.86
C VAL A 83 15.91 -3.40 1.95
N HIS A 84 15.14 -3.19 0.89
CA HIS A 84 13.93 -2.36 0.97
C HIS A 84 12.78 -3.24 1.42
N LEU A 85 12.27 -2.95 2.62
CA LEU A 85 11.17 -3.67 3.26
C LEU A 85 9.92 -2.81 3.22
N GLU A 86 8.81 -3.38 2.72
CA GLU A 86 7.48 -2.82 2.92
C GLU A 86 6.61 -3.82 3.69
N LEU A 87 5.63 -3.28 4.42
CA LEU A 87 4.47 -4.01 4.91
C LEU A 87 3.25 -3.15 4.59
N GLY A 88 2.20 -3.72 4.02
CA GLY A 88 1.09 -2.93 3.54
C GLY A 88 -0.02 -3.72 2.89
N LEU A 89 -0.73 -3.04 1.99
CA LEU A 89 -1.95 -3.54 1.36
C LEU A 89 -1.79 -3.56 -0.15
N VAL A 90 -2.42 -4.54 -0.79
CA VAL A 90 -2.81 -4.45 -2.19
C VAL A 90 -4.04 -3.55 -2.28
N LEU A 91 -4.00 -2.55 -3.18
CA LEU A 91 -5.04 -1.54 -3.35
C LEU A 91 -6.26 -2.07 -4.10
N SER A 92 -6.03 -2.84 -5.17
CA SER A 92 -7.09 -3.41 -6.00
C SER A 92 -6.69 -4.78 -6.53
N GLU A 93 -7.62 -5.73 -6.50
CA GLU A 93 -7.46 -7.04 -7.15
C GLU A 93 -7.67 -6.96 -8.66
N ARG A 94 -8.31 -5.89 -9.13
CA ARG A 94 -8.54 -5.57 -10.54
C ARG A 94 -7.45 -4.67 -11.14
N PHE A 95 -6.25 -4.68 -10.54
CA PHE A 95 -5.17 -3.79 -10.95
C PHE A 95 -4.77 -3.93 -12.43
N GLU A 96 -4.92 -5.12 -13.03
CA GLU A 96 -4.63 -5.31 -14.45
C GLU A 96 -5.56 -4.47 -15.36
N GLU A 97 -6.84 -4.38 -15.01
CA GLU A 97 -7.82 -3.53 -15.70
C GLU A 97 -7.42 -2.05 -15.59
N TYR A 98 -7.12 -1.60 -14.38
CA TYR A 98 -6.63 -0.24 -14.12
C TYR A 98 -5.34 0.05 -14.93
N TYR A 99 -4.37 -0.85 -14.90
CA TYR A 99 -3.07 -0.65 -15.54
C TYR A 99 -3.21 -0.55 -17.06
N GLY A 100 -3.98 -1.46 -17.67
CA GLY A 100 -4.24 -1.45 -19.12
C GLY A 100 -4.91 -0.16 -19.59
N LYS A 101 -5.88 0.35 -18.82
CA LYS A 101 -6.57 1.61 -19.14
C LYS A 101 -5.65 2.84 -19.07
N ASN A 102 -4.75 2.89 -18.08
CA ASN A 102 -3.98 4.09 -17.76
C ASN A 102 -2.59 4.13 -18.41
N TYR A 103 -1.91 2.99 -18.57
CA TYR A 103 -0.50 2.96 -19.00
C TYR A 103 -0.28 2.38 -20.40
N LYS A 104 -1.26 1.66 -20.98
CA LYS A 104 -1.16 1.05 -22.33
C LYS A 104 0.13 0.24 -22.56
N LEU A 105 0.67 -0.36 -21.50
CA LEU A 105 1.87 -1.20 -21.50
C LEU A 105 1.54 -2.54 -20.86
N ALA A 106 2.37 -3.56 -21.10
CA ALA A 106 2.24 -4.84 -20.44
C ALA A 106 2.60 -4.71 -18.95
N ASN A 107 1.75 -5.22 -18.07
CA ASN A 107 2.03 -5.27 -16.64
C ASN A 107 2.89 -6.50 -16.29
N GLY A 108 4.21 -6.34 -16.36
CA GLY A 108 5.15 -7.43 -16.06
C GLY A 108 5.13 -7.94 -14.61
N HIS A 109 4.44 -7.23 -13.70
CA HIS A 109 4.40 -7.53 -12.27
C HIS A 109 2.99 -7.92 -11.77
N GLY A 110 1.99 -7.92 -12.66
CA GLY A 110 0.63 -8.29 -12.33
C GLY A 110 0.09 -7.53 -11.12
N LEU A 111 -0.56 -8.26 -10.21
CA LEU A 111 -1.14 -7.72 -8.98
C LEU A 111 -0.11 -7.04 -8.06
N PHE A 112 1.15 -7.46 -8.12
CA PHE A 112 2.21 -7.05 -7.19
C PHE A 112 3.10 -5.95 -7.77
N HIS A 113 2.62 -5.24 -8.79
CA HIS A 113 3.23 -4.02 -9.26
C HIS A 113 3.29 -2.97 -8.14
N GLY A 114 4.41 -2.26 -7.99
CA GLY A 114 4.63 -1.34 -6.86
C GLY A 114 3.62 -0.19 -6.74
N SER A 115 2.95 0.18 -7.83
CA SER A 115 1.86 1.18 -7.78
C SER A 115 0.53 0.63 -7.25
N ASN A 116 0.40 -0.69 -7.08
CA ASN A 116 -0.76 -1.34 -6.47
C ASN A 116 -0.52 -1.68 -4.99
N LEU A 117 0.66 -1.37 -4.46
CA LEU A 117 1.02 -1.60 -3.06
C LEU A 117 1.08 -0.26 -2.33
N VAL A 118 0.52 -0.25 -1.12
CA VAL A 118 0.62 0.91 -0.22
C VAL A 118 1.09 0.47 1.16
N GLY A 119 2.27 0.95 1.54
CA GLY A 119 2.96 0.57 2.77
C GLY A 119 2.63 1.45 3.97
N LEU A 120 2.49 0.81 5.14
CA LEU A 120 2.45 1.49 6.44
C LEU A 120 3.87 1.87 6.89
N ASP A 121 3.99 2.65 7.97
CA ASP A 121 5.28 2.89 8.61
C ASP A 121 5.77 1.61 9.31
N VAL A 122 6.48 0.78 8.55
CA VAL A 122 6.89 -0.57 9.00
C VAL A 122 7.89 -0.49 10.16
N ALA A 123 8.70 0.55 10.24
CA ALA A 123 9.65 0.72 11.34
C ALA A 123 8.90 1.01 12.65
N SER A 124 7.95 1.94 12.62
CA SER A 124 7.11 2.26 13.78
C SER A 124 6.25 1.05 14.19
N PHE A 125 5.61 0.38 13.22
CA PHE A 125 4.83 -0.82 13.51
C PHE A 125 5.67 -1.92 14.18
N LEU A 126 6.82 -2.29 13.59
CA LEU A 126 7.67 -3.35 14.14
C LEU A 126 8.23 -2.99 15.52
N THR A 127 8.49 -1.71 15.78
CA THR A 127 8.94 -1.23 17.10
C THR A 127 7.87 -1.44 18.16
N VAL A 128 6.62 -1.08 17.87
CA VAL A 128 5.51 -1.26 18.81
C VAL A 128 5.11 -2.73 18.92
N ASN A 129 5.05 -3.47 17.80
CA ASN A 129 4.78 -4.91 17.80
C ASN A 129 5.84 -5.72 18.57
N HIS A 130 7.09 -5.26 18.62
CA HIS A 130 8.10 -5.91 19.46
C HIS A 130 7.78 -5.81 20.96
N GLN A 131 7.12 -4.72 21.39
CA GLN A 131 6.69 -4.50 22.77
C GLN A 131 5.34 -5.18 23.05
N ASP A 132 4.45 -5.22 22.07
CA ASP A 132 3.17 -5.93 22.08
C ASP A 132 3.04 -6.87 20.87
N PRO A 133 3.48 -8.14 20.99
CA PRO A 133 3.45 -9.10 19.90
C PRO A 133 2.04 -9.44 19.38
N MET A 134 0.99 -9.07 20.11
CA MET A 134 -0.40 -9.28 19.70
C MET A 134 -0.95 -8.13 18.84
N LEU A 135 -0.25 -6.98 18.77
CA LEU A 135 -0.64 -5.87 17.93
C LEU A 135 -0.50 -6.24 16.45
N MET A 136 -1.62 -6.30 15.75
CA MET A 136 -1.68 -6.59 14.32
C MET A 136 -1.67 -5.30 13.47
N PRO A 137 -1.22 -5.37 12.20
CA PRO A 137 -1.16 -4.22 11.29
C PRO A 137 -2.48 -3.45 11.11
N ASP A 138 -3.63 -4.13 11.10
CA ASP A 138 -4.95 -3.50 11.01
C ASP A 138 -5.24 -2.63 12.23
N ALA A 139 -5.00 -3.17 13.44
CA ALA A 139 -5.17 -2.43 14.69
C ALA A 139 -4.17 -1.28 14.83
N PHE A 140 -2.96 -1.43 14.29
CA PHE A 140 -1.98 -0.34 14.19
C PHE A 140 -2.48 0.78 13.26
N LEU A 141 -2.93 0.42 12.05
CA LEU A 141 -3.45 1.39 11.07
C LEU A 141 -4.70 2.13 11.54
N GLN A 142 -5.56 1.50 12.34
CA GLN A 142 -6.73 2.17 12.94
C GLN A 142 -6.36 3.26 13.96
N GLN A 143 -5.12 3.26 14.48
CA GLN A 143 -4.62 4.26 15.42
C GLN A 143 -3.81 5.37 14.72
N GLU A 144 -3.48 5.20 13.44
CA GLU A 144 -2.70 6.17 12.68
C GLU A 144 -3.43 7.50 12.53
N GLU A 145 -2.65 8.58 12.51
CA GLU A 145 -3.20 9.92 12.32
C GLU A 145 -3.75 10.08 10.89
N VAL A 146 -5.04 10.43 10.79
CA VAL A 146 -5.65 10.85 9.54
C VAL A 146 -5.09 12.21 9.14
N TYR A 147 -4.44 12.27 7.98
CA TYR A 147 -3.89 13.51 7.42
C TYR A 147 -4.83 14.15 6.41
N TYR A 148 -5.59 13.37 5.66
CA TYR A 148 -6.56 13.89 4.70
C TYR A 148 -7.71 12.92 4.47
N LYS A 149 -8.81 13.47 3.95
CA LYS A 149 -10.00 12.70 3.59
C LYS A 149 -10.46 13.07 2.19
N VAL A 150 -11.00 12.10 1.48
CA VAL A 150 -11.51 12.27 0.13
C VAL A 150 -12.92 11.70 0.04
N THR A 151 -13.87 12.50 -0.41
CA THR A 151 -15.20 12.03 -0.77
C THR A 151 -15.18 11.50 -2.20
N VAL A 152 -15.67 10.28 -2.42
CA VAL A 152 -15.83 9.65 -3.72
C VAL A 152 -17.31 9.28 -3.96
N PRO A 153 -17.82 9.37 -5.20
CA PRO A 153 -19.20 9.00 -5.49
C PRO A 153 -19.47 7.53 -5.14
N ASN A 154 -20.66 7.24 -4.62
CA ASN A 154 -21.10 5.86 -4.49
C ASN A 154 -21.58 5.36 -5.88
N ARG A 155 -20.99 4.26 -6.35
CA ARG A 155 -21.30 3.62 -7.65
C ARG A 155 -22.29 2.45 -7.52
N GLY A 156 -23.01 2.37 -6.41
CA GLY A 156 -24.00 1.32 -6.14
C GLY A 156 -23.40 0.00 -5.63
N HIS A 157 -22.12 0.00 -5.29
CA HIS A 157 -21.41 -1.13 -4.68
C HIS A 157 -20.51 -0.64 -3.54
N GLU A 158 -20.15 -1.56 -2.64
CA GLU A 158 -19.17 -1.30 -1.59
C GLU A 158 -17.82 -0.93 -2.22
N ILE A 159 -17.15 0.09 -1.69
CA ILE A 159 -15.88 0.55 -2.24
C ILE A 159 -14.81 -0.55 -2.15
N GLU A 160 -14.01 -0.72 -3.20
CA GLU A 160 -13.16 -1.92 -3.38
C GLU A 160 -12.20 -2.15 -2.20
N ILE A 161 -11.48 -1.11 -1.76
CA ILE A 161 -10.56 -1.26 -0.63
C ILE A 161 -11.27 -1.72 0.66
N ALA A 162 -12.50 -1.28 0.91
CA ALA A 162 -13.26 -1.69 2.09
C ALA A 162 -13.83 -3.10 1.96
N ALA A 163 -14.10 -3.55 0.74
CA ALA A 163 -14.51 -4.92 0.47
C ALA A 163 -13.35 -5.90 0.71
N SER A 164 -12.13 -5.56 0.28
CA SER A 164 -10.93 -6.37 0.51
C SER A 164 -10.41 -6.29 1.95
N HIS A 165 -10.63 -5.16 2.63
CA HIS A 165 -10.14 -4.87 3.98
C HIS A 165 -11.28 -4.41 4.91
N PRO A 166 -12.17 -5.31 5.36
CA PRO A 166 -13.39 -4.94 6.08
C PRO A 166 -13.17 -4.17 7.39
N TRP A 167 -11.98 -4.26 7.99
CA TRP A 167 -11.62 -3.51 9.19
C TRP A 167 -11.58 -1.99 8.98
N MET A 168 -11.48 -1.51 7.74
CA MET A 168 -11.56 -0.08 7.42
C MET A 168 -13.00 0.43 7.36
N ARG A 169 -13.97 -0.46 7.10
CA ARG A 169 -15.36 -0.06 6.87
C ARG A 169 -16.00 0.33 8.19
N GLN A 170 -16.33 1.62 8.33
CA GLN A 170 -17.09 2.11 9.49
C GLN A 170 -18.53 1.59 9.47
N GLY A 171 -19.32 1.79 10.51
CA GLY A 171 -20.73 1.41 10.52
C GLY A 171 -21.62 2.29 9.61
N GLY A 172 -22.90 1.94 9.50
CA GLY A 172 -23.92 2.74 8.80
C GLY A 172 -24.23 2.26 7.38
N ALA A 173 -25.47 2.52 6.95
CA ALA A 173 -25.92 2.20 5.60
C ALA A 173 -25.14 3.03 4.56
N ALA A 174 -24.89 2.45 3.40
CA ALA A 174 -24.33 3.18 2.27
C ALA A 174 -25.22 4.40 1.94
N ASP A 175 -24.58 5.51 1.58
CA ASP A 175 -25.24 6.77 1.24
C ASP A 175 -24.84 7.20 -0.19
N ILE A 176 -25.07 8.44 -0.59
CA ILE A 176 -24.78 8.93 -1.94
C ILE A 176 -23.28 8.97 -2.28
N ALA A 177 -22.41 8.91 -1.26
CA ALA A 177 -20.96 8.90 -1.41
C ALA A 177 -20.27 8.09 -0.32
N TRP A 178 -18.96 7.90 -0.49
CA TRP A 178 -18.04 7.35 0.50
C TRP A 178 -17.00 8.41 0.88
N GLU A 179 -16.62 8.51 2.15
CA GLU A 179 -15.47 9.29 2.61
C GLU A 179 -14.35 8.35 3.03
N ILE A 180 -13.22 8.42 2.34
CA ILE A 180 -12.01 7.64 2.63
C ILE A 180 -11.06 8.52 3.44
N SER A 181 -10.59 8.01 4.57
CA SER A 181 -9.58 8.66 5.41
C SER A 181 -8.21 8.04 5.14
N PHE A 182 -7.20 8.89 4.98
CA PHE A 182 -5.85 8.49 4.63
C PHE A 182 -4.82 9.01 5.64
N THR A 183 -3.78 8.22 5.88
CA THR A 183 -2.57 8.67 6.57
C THR A 183 -1.81 9.70 5.74
N ARG A 184 -0.77 10.31 6.31
CA ARG A 184 0.09 11.26 5.60
C ARG A 184 0.70 10.67 4.32
N SER A 185 1.16 9.41 4.35
CA SER A 185 1.75 8.71 3.19
C SER A 185 0.71 8.16 2.20
N GLY A 186 -0.58 8.27 2.53
CA GLY A 186 -1.71 7.84 1.71
C GLY A 186 -2.20 6.42 1.94
N VAL A 187 -1.89 5.79 3.08
CA VAL A 187 -2.51 4.51 3.44
C VAL A 187 -3.97 4.77 3.78
N PRO A 188 -4.95 4.08 3.16
CA PRO A 188 -6.34 4.17 3.58
C PRO A 188 -6.49 3.50 4.96
N VAL A 189 -7.18 4.18 5.89
CA VAL A 189 -7.35 3.70 7.28
C VAL A 189 -8.80 3.63 7.73
N ALA A 190 -9.71 4.33 7.03
CA ALA A 190 -11.14 4.23 7.28
C ALA A 190 -11.96 4.60 6.04
N VAL A 191 -13.13 3.96 5.91
CA VAL A 191 -14.15 4.28 4.90
C VAL A 191 -15.49 4.45 5.60
N ALA A 192 -16.10 5.62 5.45
CA ALA A 192 -17.41 5.94 6.00
C ALA A 192 -18.44 6.24 4.89
N PRO A 193 -19.73 5.89 5.07
CA PRO A 193 -20.79 6.43 4.24
C PRO A 193 -20.82 7.96 4.37
N SER A 194 -21.19 8.66 3.30
CA SER A 194 -21.22 10.12 3.28
C SER A 194 -22.44 10.66 2.55
N ALA A 195 -23.18 11.55 3.21
CA ALA A 195 -24.26 12.35 2.62
C ALA A 195 -23.73 13.51 1.75
N ARG A 196 -22.41 13.65 1.61
CA ARG A 196 -21.80 14.71 0.79
C ARG A 196 -21.80 14.30 -0.66
N ALA A 197 -22.62 14.95 -1.47
CA ALA A 197 -22.65 14.72 -2.91
C ALA A 197 -21.29 15.06 -3.55
N ALA A 198 -20.80 14.16 -4.40
CA ALA A 198 -19.58 14.36 -5.19
C ALA A 198 -19.77 13.71 -6.57
N ALA A 199 -19.52 14.46 -7.64
CA ALA A 199 -19.55 13.90 -9.00
C ALA A 199 -18.23 13.20 -9.36
N PHE A 200 -17.15 13.59 -8.70
CA PHE A 200 -15.78 13.09 -8.85
C PHE A 200 -15.07 13.15 -7.48
N PRO A 201 -13.97 12.38 -7.29
CA PRO A 201 -13.19 12.44 -6.07
C PRO A 201 -12.80 13.87 -5.67
N VAL A 202 -13.10 14.27 -4.43
CA VAL A 202 -12.81 15.62 -3.92
C VAL A 202 -12.27 15.56 -2.50
N VAL A 203 -11.22 16.32 -2.21
CA VAL A 203 -10.70 16.44 -0.85
C VAL A 203 -11.78 17.05 0.04
N SER A 204 -12.23 16.28 1.04
CA SER A 204 -13.29 16.71 1.94
C SER A 204 -12.74 17.39 3.18
N TRP A 205 -11.54 17.01 3.60
CA TRP A 205 -10.82 17.56 4.74
C TRP A 205 -9.31 17.31 4.59
N VAL A 206 -8.49 18.20 5.14
CA VAL A 206 -7.05 18.02 5.27
C VAL A 206 -6.57 18.59 6.60
N LYS A 207 -5.61 17.93 7.24
CA LYS A 207 -4.95 18.42 8.45
C LYS A 207 -4.22 19.72 8.13
N PRO A 208 -4.46 20.81 8.90
CA PRO A 208 -3.77 22.08 8.68
C PRO A 208 -2.24 21.94 8.69
N PHE A 209 -1.57 22.49 7.69
CA PHE A 209 -0.11 22.46 7.58
C PHE A 209 0.45 23.79 7.06
N ALA A 210 1.53 24.28 7.67
CA ALA A 210 2.11 25.58 7.33
C ALA A 210 2.80 25.61 5.95
N GLY A 211 3.18 24.46 5.39
CA GLY A 211 3.78 24.33 4.07
C GLY A 211 2.80 23.81 3.01
N TYR A 212 3.35 23.34 1.89
CA TYR A 212 2.55 22.69 0.85
C TYR A 212 2.21 21.25 1.24
N HIS A 213 0.95 20.83 1.03
CA HIS A 213 0.56 19.45 1.32
C HIS A 213 1.31 18.42 0.46
N SER A 214 1.78 18.82 -0.73
CA SER A 214 2.55 17.97 -1.64
C SER A 214 3.81 17.38 -1.01
N TRP A 215 4.45 18.10 -0.08
CA TRP A 215 5.64 17.64 0.65
C TRP A 215 5.36 16.46 1.58
N ASN A 216 4.11 16.30 1.97
CA ASN A 216 3.69 15.34 2.97
C ASN A 216 2.96 14.15 2.36
N THR A 217 2.29 14.35 1.23
CA THR A 217 1.38 13.35 0.67
C THR A 217 1.93 12.71 -0.59
N ARG A 218 3.25 12.55 -0.75
CA ARG A 218 3.86 12.01 -1.97
C ARG A 218 3.33 12.71 -3.25
N SER A 219 3.12 14.04 -3.17
CA SER A 219 2.50 14.84 -4.24
C SER A 219 1.07 14.47 -4.65
N MET A 220 0.34 13.66 -3.89
CA MET A 220 -1.09 13.36 -4.14
C MET A 220 -1.99 14.57 -3.93
N LEU A 221 -1.63 15.48 -3.01
CA LEU A 221 -2.36 16.71 -2.76
C LEU A 221 -1.55 17.94 -3.20
N GLY A 222 -2.24 18.91 -3.78
CA GLY A 222 -1.80 20.30 -3.87
C GLY A 222 -2.36 21.14 -2.71
N GLY A 223 -2.07 22.44 -2.71
CA GLY A 223 -2.58 23.39 -1.72
C GLY A 223 -1.72 23.51 -0.45
N SER A 224 -2.24 24.26 0.53
CA SER A 224 -1.57 24.63 1.78
C SER A 224 -2.59 25.00 2.86
N GLY A 225 -2.14 25.10 4.11
CA GLY A 225 -2.99 25.49 5.24
C GLY A 225 -4.04 24.41 5.49
N SER A 226 -5.31 24.80 5.50
CA SER A 226 -6.45 23.90 5.67
C SER A 226 -7.17 23.58 4.35
N THR A 227 -6.51 23.82 3.21
CA THR A 227 -7.09 23.68 1.87
C THR A 227 -6.20 22.83 0.97
N ALA A 228 -6.78 21.83 0.32
CA ALA A 228 -6.08 20.96 -0.59
C ALA A 228 -6.97 20.53 -1.76
N THR A 229 -6.32 20.14 -2.85
CA THR A 229 -6.95 19.54 -4.03
C THR A 229 -6.17 18.30 -4.43
N LEU A 230 -6.84 17.33 -5.07
CA LEU A 230 -6.15 16.19 -5.66
C LEU A 230 -5.32 16.68 -6.85
N THR A 231 -4.06 16.25 -6.91
CA THR A 231 -3.27 16.33 -8.15
C THR A 231 -3.73 15.24 -9.12
N THR A 232 -3.23 15.25 -10.35
CA THR A 232 -3.47 14.15 -11.30
C THR A 232 -3.09 12.80 -10.69
N ALA A 233 -1.91 12.71 -10.06
CA ALA A 233 -1.46 11.49 -9.40
C ALA A 233 -2.38 11.09 -8.22
N GLY A 234 -2.84 12.06 -7.42
CA GLY A 234 -3.80 11.82 -6.34
C GLY A 234 -5.15 11.32 -6.85
N SER A 235 -5.66 11.87 -7.94
CA SER A 235 -6.92 11.41 -8.57
C SER A 235 -6.82 9.98 -9.07
N HIS A 236 -5.72 9.62 -9.75
CA HIS A 236 -5.46 8.25 -10.20
C HIS A 236 -5.33 7.27 -9.02
N PHE A 237 -4.62 7.68 -7.96
CA PHE A 237 -4.50 6.88 -6.75
C PHE A 237 -5.86 6.63 -6.09
N VAL A 238 -6.69 7.66 -5.94
CA VAL A 238 -8.02 7.51 -5.34
C VAL A 238 -8.95 6.66 -6.22
N GLN A 239 -8.88 6.78 -7.56
CA GLN A 239 -9.62 5.90 -8.46
C GLN A 239 -9.24 4.44 -8.25
N LEU A 240 -7.94 4.14 -8.13
CA LEU A 240 -7.45 2.80 -7.87
C LEU A 240 -7.93 2.27 -6.51
N VAL A 241 -7.80 3.06 -5.44
CA VAL A 241 -8.28 2.71 -4.10
C VAL A 241 -9.80 2.46 -4.10
N ALA A 242 -10.55 3.26 -4.86
CA ALA A 242 -12.00 3.18 -4.91
C ALA A 242 -12.52 2.06 -5.82
N GLY A 243 -11.72 1.60 -6.79
CA GLY A 243 -12.19 0.74 -7.86
C GLY A 243 -13.00 1.45 -8.95
N ASP A 244 -12.86 2.78 -9.10
CA ASP A 244 -13.63 3.61 -10.05
C ASP A 244 -12.80 3.92 -11.31
N PHE A 245 -12.58 2.91 -12.15
CA PHE A 245 -11.83 2.99 -13.41
C PHE A 245 -12.41 2.07 -14.49
#